data_AF-A0AAN0JT65-F1
#
_entry.id   AF-A0AAN0JT65-F1
#
_cell.length_a   1.000
_cell.length_b   1.000
_cell.length_c   1.000
_cell.angle_alpha   90.00
_cell.angle_beta   90.00
_cell.angle_gamma   90.00
#
_symmetry.space_group_name_H-M   'P 1'
#
loop_
_entity.id
_entity.type
_entity.pdbx_description
1 polymer ?
#
loop_
_entity_poly.entity_id
_entity_poly.type
_entity_poly.pdbx_seq_one_letter_code
_entity_poly.pdbx_strand_id
1 'polypeptide(L)'
;MLLEVWLLTDSVLTLIKSAVKDPLAQGLLKCLDTLKYIAQIGYIVPPDNWNKDPDYLKKAIVKATDSDDIEYDLIIDPVHNGYCGYEAWTQYFYRDDGSTDKWEEKWAQKKYHASSPWRVFLVSGNRKLMAAVQDGLQKVMENEKIKFGKIYPAPENFDLMPDIS
;
A
#
# COMPACT_ATOMS: atom_id res chain seq x y z
N MET A 1 -18.80 -22.17 20.09
CA MET A 1 -17.80 -21.10 20.05
C MET A 1 -17.97 -20.33 18.73
N LEU A 2 -19.00 -19.49 18.63
CA LEU A 2 -19.40 -18.79 17.39
C LEU A 2 -20.05 -17.41 17.68
N LEU A 3 -19.82 -16.84 18.87
CA LEU A 3 -20.55 -15.66 19.36
C LEU A 3 -19.69 -14.37 19.41
N GLU A 4 -18.39 -14.42 19.14
CA GLU A 4 -17.48 -13.30 19.45
C GLU A 4 -17.26 -12.30 18.29
N VAL A 5 -17.54 -12.67 17.04
CA VAL A 5 -17.22 -11.82 15.87
C VAL A 5 -18.22 -10.66 15.71
N TRP A 6 -19.47 -10.80 16.16
CA TRP A 6 -20.54 -9.81 15.97
C TRP A 6 -20.41 -8.54 16.82
N LEU A 7 -19.54 -8.54 17.84
CA LEU A 7 -19.29 -7.39 18.71
C LEU A 7 -18.11 -6.53 18.24
N LEU A 8 -17.37 -6.99 17.22
CA LEU A 8 -16.20 -6.29 16.71
C LEU A 8 -16.65 -5.30 15.62
N THR A 9 -16.86 -4.06 16.04
CA THR A 9 -17.17 -2.92 15.17
C THR A 9 -16.12 -1.82 15.38
N ASP A 10 -16.21 -0.73 14.60
CA ASP A 10 -15.34 0.45 14.77
C ASP A 10 -15.41 1.06 16.20
N SER A 11 -16.44 0.72 16.98
CA SER A 11 -16.51 1.06 18.41
C SER A 11 -15.31 0.53 19.22
N VAL A 12 -14.60 -0.48 18.71
CA VAL A 12 -13.37 -1.00 19.32
C VAL A 12 -12.29 0.08 19.44
N LEU A 13 -12.22 1.03 18.52
CA LEU A 13 -11.27 2.15 18.62
C LEU A 13 -11.55 3.02 19.86
N THR A 14 -12.83 3.24 20.17
CA THR A 14 -13.25 3.97 21.38
C THR A 14 -12.87 3.20 22.64
N LEU A 15 -13.07 1.87 22.63
CA LEU A 15 -12.64 1.00 23.72
C LEU A 15 -11.13 1.07 23.94
N ILE A 16 -10.33 0.94 22.87
CA ILE A 16 -8.86 1.04 22.94
C ILE A 16 -8.44 2.40 23.53
N LYS A 17 -9.01 3.50 23.02
CA LYS A 17 -8.74 4.86 23.54
C LYS A 17 -8.99 4.98 25.04
N SER A 18 -10.08 4.41 25.54
CA SER A 18 -10.46 4.48 26.95
C SER A 18 -9.65 3.55 27.87
N ALA A 19 -9.41 2.30 27.42
CA ALA A 19 -9.03 1.19 28.30
C ALA A 19 -7.56 0.78 28.17
N VAL A 20 -6.94 0.95 27.01
CA VAL A 20 -5.54 0.56 26.80
C VAL A 20 -4.63 1.67 27.28
N LYS A 21 -3.74 1.39 28.24
CA LYS A 21 -2.76 2.36 28.76
C LYS A 21 -1.33 2.10 28.26
N ASP A 22 -1.17 1.13 27.36
CA ASP A 22 0.11 0.84 26.74
C ASP A 22 0.71 2.08 26.05
N PRO A 23 1.96 2.47 26.34
CA PRO A 23 2.56 3.68 25.78
C PRO A 23 2.66 3.70 24.26
N LEU A 24 2.92 2.55 23.62
CA LEU A 24 3.03 2.46 22.16
C LEU A 24 1.66 2.63 21.51
N ALA A 25 0.63 1.96 22.03
CA ALA A 25 -0.73 2.13 21.57
C ALA A 25 -1.22 3.58 21.73
N GLN A 26 -0.93 4.22 22.86
CA GLN A 26 -1.26 5.62 23.10
C GLN A 26 -0.50 6.58 22.15
N GLY A 27 0.76 6.26 21.83
CA GLY A 27 1.53 6.99 20.81
C GLY A 27 0.88 6.94 19.43
N LEU A 28 0.46 5.75 18.98
CA LEU A 28 -0.23 5.58 17.70
C LEU A 28 -1.59 6.29 17.67
N LEU A 29 -2.37 6.22 18.74
CA LEU A 29 -3.64 6.95 18.88
C LEU A 29 -3.45 8.46 18.79
N LYS A 30 -2.41 9.00 19.45
CA LYS A 30 -2.07 10.42 19.36
C LYS A 30 -1.70 10.84 17.94
N CYS A 31 -1.00 9.99 17.18
CA CYS A 31 -0.71 10.25 15.77
C CYS A 31 -2.01 10.38 14.95
N LEU A 32 -2.98 9.47 15.15
CA LEU A 32 -4.30 9.56 14.52
C LEU A 32 -5.04 10.86 14.87
N ASP A 33 -5.07 11.24 16.14
CA ASP A 33 -5.78 12.44 16.61
C ASP A 33 -5.13 13.74 16.12
N THR A 34 -3.81 13.72 15.86
CA THR A 34 -3.05 14.87 15.36
C THR A 34 -2.85 14.87 13.84
N LEU A 35 -3.50 13.92 13.14
CA LEU A 35 -3.35 13.73 11.69
C LEU A 35 -1.87 13.59 11.27
N LYS A 36 -1.07 12.96 12.14
CA LYS A 36 0.31 12.59 11.86
C LYS A 36 0.34 11.19 11.27
N TYR A 37 0.79 11.09 10.03
CA TYR A 37 0.74 9.89 9.20
C TYR A 37 2.13 9.44 8.76
N ILE A 38 2.17 8.21 8.27
CA ILE A 38 3.36 7.61 7.67
C ILE A 38 3.65 8.32 6.35
N ALA A 39 4.90 8.72 6.11
CA ALA A 39 5.29 9.36 4.87
C ALA A 39 5.23 8.37 3.70
N GLN A 40 4.46 8.71 2.66
CA GLN A 40 4.56 8.00 1.39
C GLN A 40 5.75 8.58 0.61
N ILE A 41 6.85 7.86 0.55
CA ILE A 41 8.08 8.35 -0.09
C ILE A 41 8.04 8.22 -1.62
N GLY A 42 7.14 7.39 -2.13
CA GLY A 42 6.91 7.24 -3.55
C GLY A 42 5.99 6.07 -3.88
N TYR A 43 6.01 5.69 -5.15
CA TYR A 43 5.41 4.46 -5.63
C TYR A 43 6.18 3.93 -6.83
N ILE A 44 6.05 2.63 -7.06
CA ILE A 44 6.44 1.98 -8.32
C ILE A 44 5.21 1.36 -8.96
N VAL A 45 5.26 1.13 -10.26
CA VAL A 45 4.36 0.25 -10.97
C VAL A 45 5.20 -0.93 -11.45
N PRO A 46 5.04 -2.13 -10.86
CA PRO A 46 5.78 -3.30 -11.27
C PRO A 46 5.56 -3.57 -12.77
N PRO A 47 6.60 -3.97 -13.53
CA PRO A 47 6.46 -4.46 -14.89
C PRO A 47 5.48 -5.65 -14.99
N ASP A 48 4.85 -5.83 -16.16
CA ASP A 48 3.84 -6.89 -16.36
C ASP A 48 4.35 -8.32 -16.12
N ASN A 49 5.66 -8.54 -16.23
CA ASN A 49 6.33 -9.82 -15.99
C ASN A 49 6.96 -9.92 -14.59
N TRP A 50 6.62 -9.00 -13.68
CA TRP A 50 7.14 -9.01 -12.32
C TRP A 50 6.59 -10.19 -11.53
N ASN A 51 7.49 -11.09 -11.10
CA ASN A 51 7.16 -12.28 -10.34
C ASN A 51 7.68 -12.24 -8.89
N LYS A 52 8.22 -11.10 -8.47
CA LYS A 52 8.77 -10.90 -7.13
C LYS A 52 7.68 -10.36 -6.20
N ASP A 53 7.75 -10.71 -4.93
CA ASP A 53 6.81 -10.21 -3.93
C ASP A 53 7.20 -8.80 -3.41
N PRO A 54 6.34 -8.15 -2.60
CA PRO A 54 6.65 -6.86 -1.98
C PRO A 54 7.90 -6.88 -1.07
N ASP A 55 8.16 -8.01 -0.40
CA ASP A 55 9.32 -8.17 0.49
C ASP A 55 10.65 -8.12 -0.26
N TYR A 56 10.67 -8.58 -1.51
CA TYR A 56 11.82 -8.41 -2.39
C TYR A 56 12.15 -6.93 -2.58
N LEU A 57 11.15 -6.12 -2.92
CA LEU A 57 11.35 -4.68 -3.14
C LEU A 57 11.86 -4.00 -1.88
N LYS A 58 11.28 -4.34 -0.72
CA LYS A 58 11.71 -3.88 0.58
C LYS A 58 13.20 -4.16 0.82
N LYS A 59 13.63 -5.42 0.67
CA LYS A 59 15.03 -5.84 0.84
C LYS A 59 15.98 -5.16 -0.15
N ALA A 60 15.54 -4.98 -1.40
CA ALA A 60 16.31 -4.27 -2.41
C ALA A 60 16.57 -2.81 -2.01
N ILE A 61 15.56 -2.13 -1.45
CA ILE A 61 15.69 -0.75 -0.96
C ILE A 61 16.61 -0.68 0.26
N VAL A 62 16.44 -1.58 1.24
CA VAL A 62 17.34 -1.69 2.42
C VAL A 62 18.79 -1.81 1.96
N LYS A 63 19.06 -2.75 1.06
CA LYS A 63 20.40 -2.98 0.49
C LYS A 63 20.93 -1.76 -0.28
N ALA A 64 20.09 -1.10 -1.07
CA ALA A 64 20.50 0.07 -1.86
C ALA A 64 20.72 1.34 -1.01
N THR A 65 20.10 1.40 0.16
CA THR A 65 20.24 2.50 1.13
C THR A 65 21.47 2.33 2.03
N ASP A 66 22.04 1.12 2.11
CA ASP A 66 23.21 0.79 2.95
C ASP A 66 22.95 1.04 4.45
N SER A 67 21.74 0.69 4.91
CA SER A 67 21.33 0.81 6.30
C SER A 67 20.38 -0.33 6.65
N ASP A 68 20.82 -1.25 7.51
CA ASP A 68 19.99 -2.37 7.96
C ASP A 68 18.87 -1.92 8.92
N ASP A 69 19.02 -0.74 9.54
CA ASP A 69 18.10 -0.20 10.54
C ASP A 69 16.74 0.24 9.97
N ILE A 70 16.59 0.33 8.65
CA ILE A 70 15.35 0.81 8.01
C ILE A 70 14.36 -0.29 7.67
N GLU A 71 14.73 -1.56 7.83
CA GLU A 71 13.86 -2.67 7.41
C GLU A 71 12.53 -2.63 8.16
N TYR A 72 12.53 -2.38 9.47
CA TYR A 72 11.27 -2.29 10.23
C TYR A 72 10.45 -1.03 9.93
N ASP A 73 11.09 0.00 9.39
CA ASP A 73 10.45 1.29 9.09
C ASP A 73 9.88 1.36 7.66
N LEU A 74 10.22 0.40 6.79
CA LEU A 74 9.75 0.37 5.40
C LEU A 74 8.51 -0.51 5.23
N ILE A 75 7.47 0.07 4.63
CA ILE A 75 6.26 -0.64 4.24
C ILE A 75 6.10 -0.56 2.72
N ILE A 76 5.96 -1.72 2.08
CA ILE A 76 5.57 -1.84 0.68
C ILE A 76 4.12 -2.28 0.66
N ASP A 77 3.27 -1.46 0.05
CA ASP A 77 1.83 -1.64 0.05
C ASP A 77 1.30 -1.77 -1.39
N PRO A 78 1.11 -3.00 -1.87
CA PRO A 78 0.47 -3.25 -3.16
C PRO A 78 -0.97 -2.78 -3.15
N VAL A 79 -1.30 -1.83 -4.02
CA VAL A 79 -2.70 -1.49 -4.27
C VAL A 79 -3.29 -2.60 -5.13
N HIS A 80 -4.49 -3.09 -4.82
CA HIS A 80 -5.22 -3.95 -5.74
C HIS A 80 -6.28 -3.11 -6.47
N ASN A 81 -6.11 -2.92 -7.78
CA ASN A 81 -7.12 -2.28 -8.62
C ASN A 81 -7.73 -3.30 -9.59
N GLY A 82 -9.04 -3.20 -9.83
CA GLY A 82 -9.74 -4.09 -10.74
C GLY A 82 -11.22 -4.23 -10.38
N TYR A 83 -11.99 -4.78 -11.32
CA TYR A 83 -13.38 -5.14 -11.07
C TYR A 83 -13.42 -6.41 -10.22
N CYS A 84 -13.99 -6.33 -9.01
CA CYS A 84 -14.22 -7.51 -8.18
C CYS A 84 -15.01 -8.54 -8.98
N GLY A 85 -14.54 -9.79 -9.00
CA GLY A 85 -15.23 -10.89 -9.69
C GLY A 85 -15.09 -10.89 -11.21
N TYR A 86 -14.22 -10.09 -11.85
CA TYR A 86 -14.08 -10.07 -13.31
C TYR A 86 -13.71 -11.43 -13.92
N GLU A 87 -13.01 -12.29 -13.17
CA GLU A 87 -12.64 -13.65 -13.60
C GLU A 87 -13.73 -14.69 -13.33
N ALA A 88 -14.74 -14.35 -12.53
CA ALA A 88 -15.73 -15.28 -11.99
C ALA A 88 -17.18 -14.96 -12.36
N TRP A 89 -17.48 -13.71 -12.75
CA TRP A 89 -18.85 -13.24 -12.93
C TRP A 89 -19.27 -13.30 -14.41
N THR A 90 -20.10 -14.28 -14.72
CA THR A 90 -20.82 -14.39 -15.99
C THR A 90 -22.02 -13.43 -15.98
N GLN A 91 -22.11 -12.53 -16.96
CA GLN A 91 -23.32 -11.72 -17.20
C GLN A 91 -24.17 -12.36 -18.30
N TYR A 92 -25.48 -12.40 -18.10
CA TYR A 92 -26.48 -12.80 -19.08
C TYR A 92 -27.12 -11.55 -19.71
N PHE A 93 -27.48 -11.62 -20.99
CA PHE A 93 -28.15 -10.53 -21.71
C PHE A 93 -29.25 -11.06 -22.63
N TYR A 94 -30.22 -10.20 -22.95
CA TYR A 94 -31.29 -10.50 -23.90
C TYR A 94 -30.93 -9.96 -25.29
N ARG A 95 -31.23 -10.73 -26.34
CA ARG A 95 -31.10 -10.33 -27.74
C ARG A 95 -32.42 -9.75 -28.24
N ASP A 96 -32.37 -9.02 -29.36
CA ASP A 96 -33.54 -8.39 -29.98
C ASP A 96 -34.61 -9.40 -30.44
N ASP A 97 -34.21 -10.67 -30.64
CA ASP A 97 -35.11 -11.78 -30.97
C ASP A 97 -35.78 -12.41 -29.73
N GLY A 98 -35.56 -11.85 -28.54
CA GLY A 98 -36.13 -12.32 -27.28
C GLY A 98 -35.39 -13.51 -26.66
N SER A 99 -34.30 -14.00 -27.27
CA SER A 99 -33.47 -15.05 -26.67
C SER A 99 -32.48 -14.49 -25.64
N THR A 100 -32.01 -15.35 -24.74
CA THR A 100 -30.97 -15.01 -23.75
C THR A 100 -29.63 -15.60 -24.17
N ASP A 101 -28.57 -14.84 -23.95
CA ASP A 101 -27.19 -15.29 -24.15
C ASP A 101 -26.29 -14.88 -22.97
N LYS A 102 -25.06 -15.39 -22.92
CA LYS A 102 -24.08 -15.11 -21.87
C LYS A 102 -22.79 -14.52 -22.43
N TRP A 103 -22.21 -13.57 -21.71
CA TRP A 103 -20.87 -13.08 -21.98
C TRP A 103 -19.85 -14.12 -21.52
N GLU A 104 -19.32 -14.93 -22.45
CA GLU A 104 -18.27 -15.92 -22.17
C GLU A 104 -16.86 -15.31 -22.18
N GLU A 105 -16.66 -14.19 -22.89
CA GLU A 105 -15.41 -13.43 -22.89
C GLU A 105 -15.66 -11.97 -22.50
N LYS A 106 -15.16 -11.58 -21.32
CA LYS A 106 -14.71 -10.22 -20.94
C LYS A 106 -15.63 -9.07 -21.36
N TRP A 107 -16.74 -8.89 -20.65
CA TRP A 107 -17.52 -7.63 -20.70
C TRP A 107 -16.71 -6.45 -20.13
N ALA A 108 -15.85 -6.71 -19.15
CA ALA A 108 -14.85 -5.75 -18.70
C ALA A 108 -13.75 -5.70 -19.76
N GLN A 109 -13.55 -4.53 -20.38
CA GLN A 109 -12.47 -4.26 -21.33
C GLN A 109 -11.19 -5.01 -20.95
N LYS A 110 -10.58 -5.62 -21.98
CA LYS A 110 -9.29 -6.32 -21.97
C LYS A 110 -8.46 -5.86 -20.77
N LYS A 111 -8.43 -6.71 -19.73
CA LYS A 111 -7.66 -6.63 -18.49
C LYS A 111 -7.06 -5.23 -18.31
N TYR A 112 -7.64 -4.41 -17.45
CA TYR A 112 -7.00 -3.18 -16.97
C TYR A 112 -5.73 -3.59 -16.20
N HIS A 113 -4.73 -4.05 -16.94
CA HIS A 113 -3.37 -4.41 -16.57
C HIS A 113 -2.54 -3.13 -16.48
N ALA A 114 -3.12 -2.06 -15.94
CA ALA A 114 -2.27 -1.07 -15.33
C ALA A 114 -1.80 -1.75 -14.04
N SER A 115 -0.68 -2.48 -14.15
CA SER A 115 0.01 -3.10 -13.02
C SER A 115 -0.11 -2.16 -11.82
N SER A 116 -0.79 -2.64 -10.79
CA SER A 116 -1.27 -1.76 -9.75
C SER A 116 -0.07 -1.15 -9.02
N PRO A 117 -0.10 0.14 -8.67
CA PRO A 117 1.04 0.77 -8.04
C PRO A 117 1.30 0.13 -6.68
N TRP A 118 2.57 -0.08 -6.37
CA TRP A 118 3.02 -0.42 -5.03
C TRP A 118 3.49 0.87 -4.37
N ARG A 119 2.79 1.26 -3.29
CA ARG A 119 3.12 2.43 -2.50
C ARG A 119 4.29 2.09 -1.57
N VAL A 120 5.22 3.01 -1.44
CA VAL A 120 6.39 2.86 -0.57
C VAL A 120 6.29 3.88 0.54
N PHE A 121 6.35 3.40 1.79
CA PHE A 121 6.20 4.21 2.99
C PHE A 121 7.40 4.07 3.92
N LEU A 122 7.72 5.15 4.64
CA LEU A 122 8.76 5.18 5.67
C LEU A 122 8.17 5.67 7.01
N VAL A 123 8.34 4.87 8.07
CA VAL A 123 7.74 5.03 9.40
C VAL A 123 8.75 5.55 10.44
N SER A 124 9.87 6.15 10.04
CA SER A 124 10.94 6.51 10.99
C SER A 124 10.85 7.92 11.58
N GLY A 125 10.10 8.83 10.95
CA GLY A 125 10.14 10.27 11.27
C GLY A 125 11.48 10.97 10.96
N ASN A 126 12.51 10.22 10.57
CA ASN A 126 13.87 10.73 10.41
C ASN A 126 14.08 11.33 9.01
N ARG A 127 14.23 12.65 8.97
CA ARG A 127 14.38 13.40 7.71
C ARG A 127 15.64 13.07 6.93
N LYS A 128 16.76 12.83 7.62
CA LYS A 128 18.03 12.46 6.97
C LYS A 128 17.92 11.07 6.35
N LEU A 129 17.24 10.17 7.05
CA LEU A 129 16.97 8.83 6.57
C LEU A 129 16.08 8.84 5.33
N MET A 130 15.04 9.68 5.29
CA MET A 130 14.14 9.77 4.14
C MET A 130 14.89 10.06 2.83
N ALA A 131 15.85 10.98 2.82
CA ALA A 131 16.64 11.28 1.63
C ALA A 131 17.46 10.06 1.16
N ALA A 132 18.07 9.32 2.09
CA ALA A 132 18.83 8.11 1.78
C ALA A 132 17.93 7.00 1.24
N VAL A 133 16.75 6.79 1.83
CA VAL A 133 15.78 5.79 1.37
C VAL A 133 15.22 6.15 -0.02
N GLN A 134 15.01 7.43 -0.30
CA GLN A 134 14.60 7.91 -1.62
C GLN A 134 15.67 7.62 -2.68
N ASP A 135 16.93 7.89 -2.39
CA ASP A 135 18.04 7.52 -3.28
C ASP A 135 18.15 5.99 -3.47
N GLY A 136 17.97 5.22 -2.40
CA GLY A 136 17.89 3.77 -2.46
C GLY A 136 16.76 3.27 -3.37
N LEU A 137 15.56 3.85 -3.24
CA LEU A 137 14.42 3.54 -4.10
C LEU A 137 14.71 3.89 -5.57
N GLN A 138 15.33 5.03 -5.84
CA GLN A 138 15.71 5.44 -7.19
C GLN A 138 16.66 4.41 -7.84
N LYS A 139 17.71 4.01 -7.11
CA LYS A 139 18.67 2.98 -7.57
C LYS A 139 17.97 1.65 -7.86
N VAL A 140 17.03 1.24 -7.01
CA VAL A 140 16.27 0.00 -7.23
C VAL A 140 15.42 0.12 -8.49
N MET A 141 14.73 1.25 -8.69
CA MET A 141 13.94 1.47 -9.91
C MET A 141 14.81 1.38 -11.18
N GLU A 142 16.01 1.93 -11.15
CA GLU A 142 16.96 1.87 -12.27
C GLU A 142 17.47 0.44 -12.51
N ASN A 143 17.93 -0.24 -11.47
CA ASN A 143 18.48 -1.60 -11.54
C ASN A 143 17.44 -2.62 -12.03
N GLU A 144 16.20 -2.47 -11.57
CA GLU A 144 15.07 -3.32 -11.92
C GLU A 144 14.37 -2.89 -13.21
N LYS A 145 14.85 -1.82 -13.86
CA LYS A 145 14.31 -1.25 -15.10
C LYS A 145 12.82 -0.91 -15.00
N ILE A 146 12.40 -0.44 -13.83
CA ILE A 146 11.03 0.00 -13.56
C ILE A 146 10.80 1.31 -14.30
N LYS A 147 9.93 1.27 -15.32
CA LYS A 147 9.67 2.44 -16.18
C LYS A 147 8.67 3.44 -15.58
N PHE A 148 7.82 2.95 -14.68
CA PHE A 148 6.70 3.70 -14.15
C PHE A 148 6.80 3.73 -12.63
N GLY A 149 6.87 4.94 -12.08
CA GLY A 149 7.02 5.18 -10.66
C GLY A 149 7.37 6.64 -10.42
N LYS A 150 7.24 7.10 -9.19
CA LYS A 150 7.61 8.45 -8.80
C LYS A 150 8.08 8.46 -7.36
N ILE A 151 9.17 9.18 -7.12
CA ILE A 151 9.62 9.55 -5.78
C ILE A 151 8.98 10.89 -5.44
N TYR A 152 8.34 10.98 -4.28
CA TYR A 152 7.69 12.20 -3.84
C TYR A 152 8.70 13.10 -3.13
N PRO A 153 8.62 14.42 -3.31
CA PRO A 153 9.57 15.33 -2.67
C PRO A 153 9.43 15.26 -1.14
N ALA A 154 10.55 15.22 -0.45
CA ALA A 154 10.60 15.11 1.01
C ALA A 154 9.81 16.21 1.79
N PRO A 155 9.78 17.49 1.34
CA PRO A 155 9.06 18.57 2.02
C PRO A 155 7.58 18.31 2.28
N GLU A 156 6.86 17.72 1.32
CA GLU A 156 5.41 17.49 1.42
C GLU A 156 5.06 16.40 2.46
N ASN A 157 6.02 15.52 2.77
CA ASN A 157 5.84 14.46 3.75
C ASN A 157 6.24 14.88 5.18
N PHE A 158 7.13 15.86 5.35
CA PHE A 158 7.67 16.21 6.67
C PHE A 158 6.63 16.76 7.64
N ASP A 159 5.65 17.51 7.15
CA ASP A 159 4.61 18.11 8.01
C ASP A 159 3.60 17.06 8.49
N LEU A 160 3.51 15.94 7.79
CA LEU A 160 2.61 14.84 8.11
C LEU A 160 3.27 13.81 9.03
N MET A 161 4.59 13.73 9.12
CA MET A 161 5.24 12.73 9.98
C MET A 161 5.15 13.08 11.47
N PRO A 162 4.97 12.08 12.35
CA PRO A 162 5.10 12.28 13.78
C PRO A 162 6.55 12.67 14.12
N ASP A 163 6.71 13.65 15.00
CA ASP A 163 8.01 13.96 15.61
C ASP A 163 8.26 12.92 16.71
N ILE A 164 9.20 12.01 16.46
CA ILE A 164 9.55 10.91 17.36
C ILE A 164 10.88 11.21 18.09
N SER A 165 11.13 12.49 18.39
CA SER A 165 12.29 12.93 19.19
C SER A 165 12.21 12.53 20.66
#